data_AF-A0A5E3WNG9-F1
#
_entry.id   AF-A0A5E3WNG9-F1
#
_cell.length_a   1.000
_cell.length_b   1.000
_cell.length_c   1.000
_cell.angle_alpha   90.00
_cell.angle_beta   90.00
_cell.angle_gamma   90.00
#
_symmetry.space_group_name_H-M   'P 1'
#
loop_
_entity.id
_entity.type
_entity.pdbx_description
1 polymer ?
#
loop_
_entity_poly.entity_id
_entity_poly.type
_entity_poly.pdbx_seq_one_letter_code
_entity_poly.pdbx_strand_id
1 'polypeptide(L)'
;MPIEPGAAAFRFHKSNVAGFFVFYYGVLAHPDIDRNAANLQVHTNPITSELILAEAEIIRANVKDLYLEAYCRNLPECRRGGVTDTVVDSTAAFLESDLGPILYSRNLFVFGPTEEVRSRRLTVARATVERDSEKDAQLNALVEILRLGRENPSCPGISHITFYDPNQ
;
A
#
# COMPACT_ATOMS: atom_id res chain seq x y z
N MET A 1 7.58 15.81 17.87
CA MET A 1 6.18 15.63 18.30
C MET A 1 5.86 14.14 18.29
N PRO A 2 5.01 13.62 19.18
CA PRO A 2 4.47 12.27 19.02
C PRO A 2 3.67 12.18 17.72
N ILE A 3 3.72 11.02 17.04
CA ILE A 3 2.82 10.75 15.89
C ILE A 3 1.44 10.51 16.47
N GLU A 4 0.44 11.21 15.96
CA GLU A 4 -0.94 11.01 16.39
C GLU A 4 -1.55 9.77 15.72
N PRO A 5 -2.39 9.00 16.43
CA PRO A 5 -3.23 7.99 15.81
C PRO A 5 -3.98 8.58 14.61
N GLY A 6 -3.97 7.87 13.49
CA GLY A 6 -4.53 8.33 12.22
C GLY A 6 -3.50 8.83 11.21
N ALA A 7 -2.23 9.01 11.59
CA ALA A 7 -1.17 9.29 10.62
C ALA A 7 -1.06 8.17 9.58
N ALA A 8 -1.14 8.55 8.30
CA ALA A 8 -1.11 7.62 7.18
C ALA A 8 0.24 7.64 6.43
N ALA A 9 0.66 6.48 5.94
CA ALA A 9 1.80 6.33 5.05
C ALA A 9 1.39 5.55 3.79
N PHE A 10 1.96 5.93 2.65
CA PHE A 10 1.79 5.20 1.40
C PHE A 10 3.14 4.83 0.80
N ARG A 11 3.21 3.66 0.19
CA ARG A 11 4.39 3.19 -0.52
C ARG A 11 3.97 2.58 -1.85
N PHE A 12 4.77 2.86 -2.86
CA PHE A 12 4.61 2.32 -4.19
C PHE A 12 5.77 1.39 -4.50
N HIS A 13 5.46 0.25 -5.09
CA HIS A 13 6.48 -0.66 -5.56
C HIS A 13 6.25 -0.91 -7.04
N LYS A 14 7.21 -0.47 -7.85
CA LYS A 14 7.20 -0.62 -9.29
C LYS A 14 8.15 -1.74 -9.64
N SER A 15 7.66 -2.80 -10.26
CA SER A 15 8.56 -3.86 -10.72
C SER A 15 9.39 -3.41 -11.93
N ASN A 16 10.60 -3.94 -12.07
CA ASN A 16 11.35 -3.83 -13.34
C ASN A 16 10.69 -4.67 -14.45
N VAL A 17 9.82 -5.61 -14.08
CA VAL A 17 8.92 -6.29 -15.02
C VAL A 17 7.71 -5.40 -15.27
N ALA A 18 7.57 -4.93 -16.51
CA ALA A 18 6.43 -4.11 -16.91
C ALA A 18 5.10 -4.88 -16.72
N GLY A 19 4.08 -4.15 -16.26
CA GLY A 19 2.70 -4.65 -16.23
C GLY A 19 2.20 -5.15 -14.89
N PHE A 20 2.89 -4.89 -13.78
CA PHE A 20 2.26 -4.92 -12.45
C PHE A 20 2.82 -3.84 -11.54
N PHE A 21 2.05 -3.50 -10.51
CA PHE A 21 2.30 -2.40 -9.59
C PHE A 21 1.71 -2.76 -8.23
N VAL A 22 2.45 -2.51 -7.15
CA VAL A 22 1.97 -2.77 -5.79
C VAL A 22 1.88 -1.48 -5.02
N PHE A 23 0.77 -1.27 -4.35
CA PHE A 23 0.50 -0.14 -3.51
C PHE A 23 0.27 -0.58 -2.08
N TYR A 24 1.05 -0.04 -1.16
CA TYR A 24 0.92 -0.27 0.26
C TYR A 24 0.42 1.00 0.93
N TYR A 25 -0.42 0.81 1.92
CA TYR A 25 -1.01 1.86 2.71
C TYR A 25 -1.01 1.42 4.17
N GLY A 26 -0.66 2.31 5.08
CA GLY A 26 -0.70 2.07 6.51
C GLY A 26 -1.26 3.27 7.26
N VAL A 27 -1.99 3.02 8.34
CA VAL A 27 -2.48 4.03 9.30
C VAL A 27 -2.02 3.63 10.68
N LEU A 28 -1.37 4.56 11.39
CA LEU A 28 -1.00 4.35 12.79
C LEU A 28 -2.27 4.29 13.65
N ALA A 29 -2.46 3.20 14.37
CA ALA A 29 -3.57 3.02 15.29
C ALA A 29 -3.20 3.46 16.72
N HIS A 30 -4.22 3.72 17.54
CA HIS A 30 -4.07 3.99 18.95
C HIS A 30 -3.49 2.75 19.66
N PRO A 31 -2.55 2.86 20.62
CA PRO A 31 -1.89 1.70 21.24
C PRO A 31 -2.86 0.69 21.88
N ASP A 32 -3.98 1.19 22.40
CA ASP A 32 -5.00 0.43 23.14
C ASP A 32 -6.10 -0.20 22.26
N ILE A 33 -5.96 -0.23 20.93
CA ILE A 33 -6.95 -0.89 20.07
C ILE A 33 -6.96 -2.42 20.26
N ASP A 34 -8.14 -3.02 20.12
CA ASP A 34 -8.27 -4.47 19.98
C ASP A 34 -7.94 -4.88 18.54
N ARG A 35 -6.81 -5.56 18.39
CA ARG A 35 -6.26 -6.00 17.10
C ARG A 35 -6.98 -7.22 16.54
N ASN A 36 -7.73 -7.93 17.38
CA ASN A 36 -8.42 -9.18 17.01
C ASN A 36 -9.92 -8.96 16.77
N ALA A 37 -10.40 -7.72 16.90
CA ALA A 37 -11.79 -7.40 16.62
C ALA A 37 -12.13 -7.70 15.15
N ALA A 38 -13.32 -8.28 14.93
CA ALA A 38 -13.81 -8.58 13.58
C ALA A 38 -13.91 -7.34 12.69
N ASN A 39 -14.19 -6.18 13.31
CA ASN A 39 -14.11 -4.87 12.67
C ASN A 39 -12.82 -4.21 13.14
N LEU A 40 -11.81 -4.17 12.28
CA LEU A 40 -10.53 -3.54 12.58
C LEU A 40 -10.76 -2.04 12.83
N GLN A 41 -10.36 -1.56 14.01
CA GLN A 41 -10.48 -0.16 14.42
C GLN A 41 -9.10 0.42 14.70
N VAL A 42 -8.92 1.70 14.38
CA VAL A 42 -7.65 2.42 14.59
C VAL A 42 -7.69 3.33 15.81
N HIS A 43 -8.86 3.45 16.46
CA HIS A 43 -9.05 4.28 17.64
C HIS A 43 -10.04 3.62 18.61
N THR A 44 -9.90 3.89 19.91
CA THR A 44 -10.77 3.34 20.98
C THR A 44 -12.20 3.90 20.93
N ASN A 45 -12.36 5.11 20.40
CA ASN A 45 -13.65 5.70 20.06
C ASN A 45 -14.07 5.28 18.63
N PRO A 46 -15.21 4.58 18.47
CA PRO A 46 -15.70 4.12 17.16
C PRO A 46 -15.92 5.26 16.16
N ILE A 47 -16.48 6.39 16.59
CA ILE A 47 -16.78 7.53 15.70
C ILE A 47 -15.48 8.14 15.17
N THR A 48 -14.48 8.33 16.05
CA THR A 48 -13.15 8.81 15.65
C THR A 48 -12.47 7.83 14.70
N SER A 49 -12.59 6.52 14.97
CA SER A 49 -12.04 5.49 14.08
C SER A 49 -12.67 5.55 12.69
N GLU A 50 -14.00 5.70 12.59
CA GLU A 50 -14.70 5.84 11.30
C GLU A 50 -14.22 7.06 10.52
N LEU A 51 -14.08 8.21 11.18
CA LEU A 51 -13.60 9.44 10.55
C LEU A 51 -12.17 9.28 10.01
N ILE A 52 -11.25 8.77 10.84
CA ILE A 52 -9.85 8.54 10.44
C ILE A 52 -9.79 7.59 9.24
N LEU A 53 -10.52 6.48 9.28
CA LEU A 53 -10.52 5.49 8.20
C LEU A 53 -11.13 6.06 6.91
N ALA A 54 -12.20 6.86 7.00
CA ALA A 54 -12.82 7.49 5.84
C ALA A 54 -11.91 8.53 5.18
N GLU A 55 -11.28 9.40 5.97
CA GLU A 55 -10.32 10.39 5.44
C GLU A 55 -9.12 9.71 4.77
N ALA A 56 -8.58 8.69 5.44
CA ALA A 56 -7.40 8.00 4.96
C ALA A 56 -7.73 7.15 3.72
N GLU A 57 -8.95 6.63 3.56
CA GLU A 57 -9.44 6.02 2.31
C GLU A 57 -9.54 7.04 1.15
N ILE A 58 -10.03 8.26 1.40
CA ILE A 58 -10.07 9.32 0.38
C ILE A 58 -8.66 9.66 -0.10
N ILE A 59 -7.72 9.84 0.83
CA ILE A 59 -6.31 10.11 0.49
C ILE A 59 -5.72 8.93 -0.27
N ARG A 60 -5.97 7.70 0.21
CA ARG A 60 -5.54 6.46 -0.43
C ARG A 60 -6.01 6.38 -1.88
N ALA A 61 -7.28 6.67 -2.15
CA ALA A 61 -7.86 6.65 -3.50
C ALA A 61 -7.18 7.66 -4.42
N ASN A 62 -7.07 8.92 -3.98
CA ASN A 62 -6.44 10.00 -4.74
C ASN A 62 -4.96 9.71 -5.08
N VAL A 63 -4.20 9.27 -4.07
CA VAL A 63 -2.77 8.95 -4.21
C VAL A 63 -2.59 7.72 -5.11
N LYS A 64 -3.40 6.68 -4.96
CA LYS A 64 -3.42 5.51 -5.84
C LYS A 64 -3.72 5.91 -7.29
N ASP A 65 -4.77 6.67 -7.55
CA ASP A 65 -5.18 7.05 -8.91
C ASP A 65 -4.12 7.90 -9.61
N LEU A 66 -3.53 8.88 -8.92
CA LEU A 66 -2.45 9.72 -9.45
C LEU A 66 -1.25 8.90 -9.93
N TYR A 67 -0.81 7.93 -9.12
CA TYR A 67 0.35 7.11 -9.45
C TYR A 67 0.04 6.03 -10.48
N LEU A 68 -1.15 5.43 -10.43
CA LEU A 68 -1.62 4.50 -11.45
C LEU A 68 -1.68 5.19 -12.81
N GLU A 69 -2.21 6.41 -12.88
CA GLU A 69 -2.25 7.17 -14.12
C GLU A 69 -0.83 7.43 -14.67
N ALA A 70 0.08 7.88 -13.82
CA ALA A 70 1.47 8.13 -14.20
C ALA A 70 2.19 6.85 -14.67
N TYR A 71 1.93 5.71 -14.03
CA TYR A 71 2.48 4.42 -14.43
C TYR A 71 1.89 3.95 -15.78
N CYS A 72 0.56 4.00 -15.91
CA CYS A 72 -0.19 3.61 -17.12
C CYS A 72 0.21 4.43 -18.34
N ARG A 73 0.46 5.74 -18.21
CA ARG A 73 0.93 6.59 -19.33
C ARG A 73 2.21 6.05 -19.98
N ASN A 74 3.03 5.30 -19.26
CA ASN A 74 4.29 4.75 -19.74
C ASN A 74 4.19 3.30 -20.22
N LEU A 75 3.02 2.66 -20.09
CA LEU A 75 2.79 1.29 -20.54
C LEU A 75 2.13 1.29 -21.94
N PRO A 76 2.72 0.58 -22.94
CA PRO A 76 2.14 0.46 -24.27
C PRO A 76 0.72 -0.10 -24.29
N GLU A 77 0.43 -1.07 -23.41
CA GLU A 77 -0.89 -1.69 -23.27
C GLU A 77 -1.97 -0.73 -22.75
N CYS A 78 -1.62 0.16 -21.81
CA CYS A 78 -2.57 1.14 -21.25
C CYS A 78 -2.92 2.24 -22.26
N ARG A 79 -2.00 2.61 -23.15
CA ARG A 79 -2.25 3.60 -24.22
C ARG A 79 -3.26 3.12 -25.26
N ARG A 80 -3.50 1.81 -25.37
CA ARG A 80 -4.40 1.19 -26.37
C ARG A 80 -5.83 0.96 -25.85
N GLY A 81 -6.19 1.53 -24.69
CA GLY A 81 -7.56 1.52 -24.16
C GLY A 81 -7.99 0.24 -23.46
N GLY A 82 -7.09 -0.74 -23.28
CA GLY A 82 -7.37 -1.98 -22.57
C GLY A 82 -6.78 -1.97 -21.16
N VAL A 83 -7.34 -1.16 -20.26
CA VAL A 83 -6.99 -1.23 -18.84
C VAL A 83 -8.06 -2.07 -18.14
N THR A 84 -7.71 -3.32 -17.83
CA THR A 84 -8.38 -4.05 -16.76
C THR A 84 -7.31 -4.31 -15.71
N ASP A 85 -7.28 -3.49 -14.68
CA ASP A 85 -6.61 -3.86 -13.45
C ASP A 85 -7.45 -4.90 -12.73
N THR A 86 -6.78 -5.77 -11.99
CA THR A 86 -7.42 -6.68 -11.04
C THR A 86 -6.79 -6.39 -9.70
N VAL A 87 -7.60 -6.02 -8.71
CA VAL A 87 -7.16 -5.95 -7.31
C VAL A 87 -7.15 -7.37 -6.77
N VAL A 88 -5.97 -7.86 -6.45
CA VAL A 88 -5.74 -9.28 -6.19
C VAL A 88 -5.83 -9.62 -4.71
N ASP A 89 -5.59 -8.64 -3.85
CA ASP A 89 -5.54 -8.79 -2.40
C ASP A 89 -5.76 -7.41 -1.77
N SER A 90 -6.44 -7.37 -0.63
CA SER A 90 -6.55 -6.24 0.28
C SER A 90 -6.59 -6.83 1.67
N THR A 91 -5.44 -7.29 2.16
CA THR A 91 -5.34 -7.76 3.53
C THR A 91 -5.26 -6.54 4.45
N ALA A 92 -6.31 -6.28 5.23
CA ALA A 92 -6.25 -5.37 6.36
C ALA A 92 -5.76 -6.15 7.59
N ALA A 93 -4.59 -5.81 8.12
CA ALA A 93 -4.04 -6.45 9.32
C ALA A 93 -3.21 -5.48 10.15
N PHE A 94 -3.01 -5.82 11.43
CA PHE A 94 -2.13 -5.05 12.32
C PHE A 94 -0.68 -5.54 12.24
N LEU A 95 0.23 -4.58 12.15
CA LEU A 95 1.67 -4.75 12.31
C LEU A 95 2.12 -4.00 13.56
N GLU A 96 2.84 -4.67 14.46
CA GLU A 96 3.48 -4.02 15.59
C GLU A 96 4.79 -3.35 15.19
N SER A 97 5.01 -2.13 15.68
CA SER A 97 6.25 -1.38 15.47
C SER A 97 6.62 -0.59 16.73
N ASP A 98 7.80 0.02 16.73
CA ASP A 98 8.23 0.95 17.78
C ASP A 98 7.40 2.25 17.84
N LEU A 99 6.66 2.55 16.78
CA LEU A 99 5.74 3.68 16.71
C LEU A 99 4.34 3.33 17.25
N GLY A 100 4.04 2.04 17.45
CA GLY A 100 2.72 1.52 17.77
C GLY A 100 2.15 0.58 16.69
N PRO A 101 0.91 0.08 16.89
CA PRO A 101 0.24 -0.78 15.93
C PRO A 101 -0.11 0.00 14.66
N ILE A 102 0.09 -0.61 13.49
CA ILE A 102 -0.25 -0.02 12.19
C ILE A 102 -1.27 -0.92 11.51
N LEU A 103 -2.44 -0.38 11.20
CA LEU A 103 -3.37 -1.03 10.28
C LEU A 103 -2.85 -0.81 8.86
N TYR A 104 -2.49 -1.88 8.16
CA TYR A 104 -2.01 -1.77 6.78
C TYR A 104 -2.93 -2.48 5.80
N SER A 105 -2.93 -2.01 4.55
CA SER A 105 -3.52 -2.67 3.39
C SER A 105 -2.55 -2.64 2.21
N ARG A 106 -2.68 -3.63 1.33
CA ARG A 106 -1.86 -3.82 0.15
C ARG A 106 -2.77 -4.09 -1.03
N ASN A 107 -2.60 -3.36 -2.12
CA ASN A 107 -3.29 -3.59 -3.39
C ASN A 107 -2.26 -3.93 -4.47
N LEU A 108 -2.45 -5.07 -5.13
CA LEU A 108 -1.68 -5.45 -6.32
C LEU A 108 -2.52 -5.18 -7.56
N PHE A 109 -1.98 -4.40 -8.50
CA PHE A 109 -2.56 -4.09 -9.80
C PHE A 109 -1.77 -4.82 -10.88
N VAL A 110 -2.46 -5.56 -11.74
CA VAL A 110 -1.86 -6.30 -12.86
C VAL A 110 -2.48 -5.83 -14.17
N PHE A 111 -1.61 -5.49 -15.13
CA PHE A 111 -1.96 -4.99 -16.45
C PHE A 111 -1.57 -6.03 -17.50
N GLY A 112 -2.28 -6.05 -18.62
CA GLY A 112 -1.92 -6.90 -19.75
C GLY A 112 -2.89 -6.75 -20.91
N PRO A 113 -2.41 -6.92 -22.16
CA PRO A 113 -3.22 -6.76 -23.36
C PRO A 113 -4.31 -7.83 -23.51
N THR A 114 -4.14 -9.00 -22.90
CA THR A 114 -5.12 -10.09 -22.88
C THR A 114 -5.27 -10.67 -21.48
N GLU A 115 -6.33 -11.44 -21.24
CA GLU A 115 -6.56 -12.12 -19.97
C GLU A 115 -5.48 -13.15 -19.65
N GLU A 116 -5.02 -13.93 -20.65
CA GLU A 116 -3.96 -14.92 -20.48
C GLU A 116 -2.65 -14.26 -20.06
N VAL A 117 -2.31 -13.10 -20.65
CA VAL A 117 -1.12 -12.35 -20.26
C VAL A 117 -1.25 -11.81 -18.84
N ARG A 118 -2.44 -11.30 -18.46
CA ARG A 118 -2.70 -10.86 -17.08
C ARG A 118 -2.57 -12.00 -16.09
N SER A 119 -3.18 -13.16 -16.36
CA SER A 119 -3.12 -14.33 -15.48
C SER A 119 -1.69 -14.83 -15.29
N ARG A 120 -0.87 -14.85 -16.35
CA ARG A 120 0.56 -15.19 -16.24
C ARG A 120 1.33 -14.18 -15.39
N ARG A 121 1.12 -12.88 -15.62
CA ARG A 121 1.76 -11.81 -14.84
C ARG A 121 1.31 -11.83 -13.38
N LEU A 122 0.05 -12.16 -13.14
CA LEU A 122 -0.54 -12.31 -11.81
C LEU A 122 0.15 -13.41 -11.02
N THR A 123 0.39 -14.59 -11.63
CA THR A 123 1.14 -15.67 -10.97
C THR A 123 2.54 -15.23 -10.57
N VAL A 124 3.26 -14.53 -11.45
CA VAL A 124 4.61 -14.00 -11.16
C VAL A 124 4.57 -12.95 -10.05
N ALA A 125 3.60 -12.04 -10.11
CA ALA A 125 3.44 -10.98 -9.13
C ALA A 125 3.08 -11.54 -7.74
N ARG A 126 2.16 -12.50 -7.65
CA ARG A 126 1.81 -13.18 -6.38
C ARG A 126 3.02 -13.90 -5.79
N ALA A 127 3.72 -14.72 -6.57
CA ALA A 127 4.93 -15.42 -6.11
C ALA A 127 6.03 -14.47 -5.63
N THR A 128 6.01 -13.21 -6.07
CA THR A 128 6.96 -12.18 -5.63
C THR A 128 6.49 -11.47 -4.37
N VAL A 129 5.21 -11.13 -4.30
CA VAL A 129 4.59 -10.33 -3.24
C VAL A 129 4.24 -11.17 -2.00
N GLU A 130 4.06 -12.48 -2.16
CA GLU A 130 3.79 -13.44 -1.09
C GLU A 130 5.07 -14.12 -0.56
N ARG A 131 6.27 -13.77 -1.07
CA ARG A 131 7.52 -14.20 -0.45
C ARG A 131 7.63 -13.56 0.95
N ASP A 132 7.73 -14.39 1.99
CA ASP A 132 7.76 -13.94 3.38
C ASP A 132 8.84 -12.88 3.65
N SER A 133 10.03 -13.03 3.04
CA SER A 133 11.13 -12.07 3.15
C SER A 133 10.82 -10.68 2.59
N GLU A 134 9.97 -10.62 1.56
CA GLU A 134 9.56 -9.36 0.91
C GLU A 134 8.47 -8.66 1.71
N LYS A 135 7.56 -9.44 2.32
CA LYS A 135 6.47 -8.91 3.14
C LYS A 135 6.99 -8.07 4.31
N ASP A 136 7.96 -8.58 5.06
CA ASP A 136 8.53 -7.85 6.20
C ASP A 136 9.27 -6.58 5.75
N ALA A 137 10.05 -6.65 4.67
CA ALA A 137 10.74 -5.49 4.10
C ALA A 137 9.77 -4.42 3.54
N GLN A 138 8.61 -4.85 3.04
CA GLN A 138 7.55 -3.97 2.57
C GLN A 138 6.90 -3.22 3.72
N LEU A 139 6.56 -3.96 4.78
CA LEU A 139 5.93 -3.47 6.00
C LEU A 139 6.86 -2.56 6.81
N ASN A 140 8.13 -2.91 6.96
CA ASN A 140 9.12 -2.07 7.64
C ASN A 140 9.27 -0.69 7.00
N ALA A 141 9.16 -0.57 5.66
CA ALA A 141 9.23 0.74 5.05
C ALA A 141 8.01 1.63 5.32
N LEU A 142 6.82 1.06 5.59
CA LEU A 142 5.69 1.87 6.04
C LEU A 142 6.00 2.52 7.39
N VAL A 143 6.65 1.76 8.29
CA VAL A 143 7.13 2.27 9.59
C VAL A 143 8.17 3.38 9.38
N GLU A 144 9.16 3.16 8.50
CA GLU A 144 10.18 4.18 8.21
C GLU A 144 9.58 5.46 7.60
N ILE A 145 8.58 5.36 6.72
CA ILE A 145 7.90 6.55 6.16
C ILE A 145 7.19 7.34 7.26
N LEU A 146 6.47 6.66 8.17
CA LEU A 146 5.85 7.30 9.32
C LEU A 146 6.89 7.94 10.25
N ARG A 147 8.01 7.26 10.49
CA ARG A 147 9.13 7.80 11.29
C ARG A 147 9.73 9.05 10.67
N LEU A 148 9.99 9.04 9.36
CA LEU A 148 10.50 10.19 8.62
C LEU A 148 9.53 11.36 8.62
N GLY A 149 8.22 11.10 8.48
CA GLY A 149 7.18 12.12 8.61
C GLY A 149 7.14 12.76 10.01
N ARG A 150 7.37 11.98 11.07
CA ARG A 150 7.52 12.48 12.44
C ARG A 150 8.73 13.40 12.61
N GLU A 151 9.86 12.98 12.06
CA GLU A 151 11.15 13.65 12.22
C GLU A 151 11.26 14.89 11.33
N ASN A 152 10.56 14.90 10.20
CA ASN A 152 10.47 16.03 9.30
C ASN A 152 9.05 16.14 8.69
N PRO A 153 8.17 16.96 9.27
CA PRO A 153 6.80 17.17 8.75
C PRO A 153 6.76 17.80 7.35
N SER A 154 7.85 18.43 6.91
CA SER A 154 8.00 18.98 5.55
C SER A 154 8.60 17.97 4.57
N CYS A 155 9.00 16.79 5.05
CA CYS A 155 9.34 15.68 4.18
C CYS A 155 8.06 15.36 3.40
N PRO A 156 8.11 15.31 2.05
CA PRO A 156 6.97 14.89 1.22
C PRO A 156 6.64 13.40 1.40
N GLY A 157 7.07 12.81 2.52
CA GLY A 157 7.09 11.42 2.89
C GLY A 157 5.69 10.85 2.93
N ILE A 158 5.19 10.52 1.75
CA ILE A 158 4.01 9.69 1.63
C ILE A 158 4.08 8.82 0.37
N SER A 159 5.25 8.74 -0.30
CA SER A 159 5.42 7.93 -1.48
C SER A 159 6.89 7.58 -1.74
N HIS A 160 7.25 6.32 -1.46
CA HIS A 160 8.52 5.75 -1.91
C HIS A 160 8.28 4.85 -3.12
N ILE A 161 9.10 4.95 -4.16
CA ILE A 161 9.13 4.03 -5.30
C ILE A 161 10.35 3.11 -5.12
N THR A 162 10.11 1.81 -5.05
CA THR A 162 11.19 0.81 -5.06
C THR A 162 11.06 -0.05 -6.32
N PHE A 163 12.21 -0.46 -6.87
CA PHE A 163 12.33 -1.27 -8.07
C PHE A 163 12.58 -2.74 -7.71
N TYR A 164 11.82 -3.66 -8.30
CA TYR A 164 12.03 -5.11 -8.10
C TYR A 164 13.06 -5.68 -9.08
N ASP A 165 14.08 -6.39 -8.62
CA ASP A 165 14.97 -7.19 -9.47
C ASP A 165 14.37 -8.59 -9.69
N PRO A 166 13.94 -8.95 -10.92
CA PRO A 166 13.32 -10.25 -11.19
C PRO A 166 14.30 -11.43 -11.11
N ASN A 167 15.60 -11.20 -10.92
CA ASN A 167 16.63 -12.24 -10.84
C ASN A 167 17.12 -12.54 -9.41
N GLN A 168 16.44 -12.01 -8.39
CA GLN A 168 16.66 -12.36 -6.97
C GLN A 168 15.55 -13.25 -6.41
#